data_AF-A0A1G8VE28-F1
#
_entry.id   AF-A0A1G8VE28-F1
#
_cell.length_a   1.000
_cell.length_b   1.000
_cell.length_c   1.000
_cell.angle_alpha   90.00
_cell.angle_beta   90.00
_cell.angle_gamma   90.00
#
_symmetry.space_group_name_H-M   'P 1'
#
loop_
_entity.id
_entity.type
_entity.pdbx_description
1 polymer ?
#
loop_
_entity_poly.entity_id
_entity_poly.type
_entity_poly.pdbx_seq_one_letter_code
_entity_poly.pdbx_strand_id
1 'polypeptide(L)'
;MIVWLEVGDSEKEEVKKTVLNELFRENLSPKELLASFFHTSFQFVEENPFLQRVFQDGEHERLVRKLPKYIVEEFSKEYTERGIHAVNILIERGVLSKEEPQVIVGIMQAVMRMRLYKEKIGNDVFPKVMDKIIEYVAEGLTKEK
;
A
#
# COMPACT_ATOMS: atom_id res chain seq x y z
N MET A 1 1.84 -0.89 -8.40
CA MET A 1 1.45 0.04 -9.47
C MET A 1 1.69 -0.57 -10.84
N ILE A 2 2.90 -1.02 -11.18
CA ILE A 2 3.18 -1.75 -12.43
C ILE A 2 2.55 -3.15 -12.43
N VAL A 3 2.55 -3.83 -11.28
CA VAL A 3 1.84 -5.10 -11.07
C VAL A 3 0.36 -5.03 -11.42
N TRP A 4 -0.27 -3.86 -11.26
CA TRP A 4 -1.69 -3.66 -11.54
C TRP A 4 -2.00 -3.52 -13.03
N LEU A 5 -0.99 -3.52 -13.91
CA LEU A 5 -1.21 -3.62 -15.36
C LEU A 5 -1.43 -5.08 -15.80
N GLU A 6 -0.89 -6.05 -15.05
CA GLU A 6 -0.92 -7.47 -15.42
C GLU A 6 -2.01 -8.28 -14.70
N VAL A 7 -2.54 -7.77 -13.59
CA VAL A 7 -3.71 -8.35 -12.90
C VAL A 7 -4.96 -8.15 -13.78
N GLY A 8 -5.93 -9.06 -13.74
CA GLY A 8 -7.22 -8.87 -14.41
C GLY A 8 -8.07 -7.78 -13.74
N ASP A 9 -8.88 -7.02 -14.48
CA ASP A 9 -9.65 -5.90 -13.90
C ASP A 9 -10.63 -6.33 -12.80
N SER A 10 -11.19 -7.54 -12.90
CA SER A 10 -12.06 -8.12 -11.86
C SER A 10 -11.31 -8.39 -10.55
N GLU A 11 -10.09 -8.94 -10.63
CA GLU A 11 -9.25 -9.19 -9.46
C GLU A 11 -8.83 -7.87 -8.81
N LYS A 12 -8.45 -6.85 -9.62
CA LYS A 12 -8.09 -5.52 -9.09
C LYS A 12 -9.23 -4.90 -8.30
N GLU A 13 -10.45 -5.02 -8.80
CA GLU A 13 -11.63 -4.46 -8.15
C GLU A 13 -11.95 -5.18 -6.83
N GLU A 14 -11.77 -6.50 -6.79
CA GLU A 14 -11.89 -7.29 -5.56
C GLU A 14 -10.82 -6.92 -4.54
N VAL A 15 -9.56 -6.77 -4.94
CA VAL A 15 -8.47 -6.30 -4.07
C VAL A 15 -8.81 -4.94 -3.50
N LYS A 16 -9.21 -4.00 -4.37
CA LYS A 16 -9.55 -2.64 -3.98
C LYS A 16 -10.69 -2.62 -2.98
N LYS A 17 -11.77 -3.36 -3.24
CA LYS A 17 -12.91 -3.43 -2.31
C LYS A 17 -12.47 -3.98 -0.97
N THR A 18 -11.81 -5.14 -0.93
CA THR A 18 -11.42 -5.79 0.33
C THR A 18 -10.48 -4.91 1.15
N VAL A 19 -9.45 -4.34 0.52
CA VAL A 19 -8.43 -3.54 1.22
C VAL A 19 -8.96 -2.14 1.60
N LEU A 20 -9.73 -1.48 0.72
CA LEU A 20 -10.26 -0.15 1.03
C LEU A 20 -11.39 -0.22 2.06
N ASN A 21 -12.18 -1.29 2.09
CA ASN A 21 -13.22 -1.47 3.10
C ASN A 21 -12.67 -1.45 4.54
N GLU A 22 -11.41 -1.84 4.74
CA GLU A 22 -10.73 -1.70 6.05
C GLU A 22 -10.72 -0.25 6.53
N LEU A 23 -10.52 0.71 5.62
CA LEU A 23 -10.47 2.15 5.93
C LEU A 23 -11.85 2.76 6.24
N PHE A 24 -12.92 1.97 6.10
CA PHE A 24 -14.29 2.34 6.41
C PHE A 24 -14.92 1.48 7.50
N ARG A 25 -14.16 0.59 8.14
CA ARG A 25 -14.66 -0.19 9.28
C ARG A 25 -15.02 0.73 10.45
N GLU A 26 -16.27 0.64 10.87
CA GLU A 26 -16.76 1.31 12.07
C GLU A 26 -16.27 0.56 13.31
N ASN A 27 -15.98 1.29 14.41
CA ASN A 27 -15.52 0.80 15.73
C ASN A 27 -14.01 0.59 15.94
N LEU A 28 -13.14 0.92 14.98
CA LEU A 28 -11.69 0.94 15.20
C LEU A 28 -11.20 2.36 15.49
N SER A 29 -10.19 2.50 16.35
CA SER A 29 -9.45 3.76 16.44
C SER A 29 -8.72 4.05 15.12
N PRO A 30 -8.41 5.32 14.81
CA PRO A 30 -7.67 5.65 13.59
C PRO A 30 -6.36 4.88 13.41
N LYS A 31 -5.62 4.67 14.51
CA LYS A 31 -4.38 3.87 14.52
C LYS A 31 -4.66 2.41 14.15
N GLU A 32 -5.67 1.79 14.75
CA GLU A 32 -6.03 0.39 14.48
C GLU A 32 -6.56 0.20 13.05
N LEU A 33 -7.34 1.16 12.55
CA LEU A 33 -7.87 1.15 11.20
C LEU A 33 -6.74 1.21 10.17
N LEU A 34 -5.76 2.10 10.37
CA LEU A 34 -4.62 2.23 9.48
C LEU A 34 -3.68 1.00 9.56
N ALA A 35 -3.46 0.46 10.77
CA ALA A 35 -2.72 -0.78 10.94
C ALA A 35 -3.39 -1.97 10.24
N SER A 36 -4.73 -2.12 10.40
CA SER A 36 -5.53 -3.17 9.75
C SER A 36 -5.42 -3.09 8.24
N PHE A 37 -5.51 -1.88 7.68
CA PHE A 37 -5.32 -1.64 6.25
C PHE A 37 -3.95 -2.15 5.75
N PHE A 38 -2.87 -1.81 6.45
CA PHE A 38 -1.54 -2.27 6.06
C PHE A 38 -1.42 -3.79 6.15
N HIS A 39 -1.79 -4.40 7.28
CA HIS A 39 -1.73 -5.84 7.46
C HIS A 39 -2.55 -6.59 6.40
N THR A 40 -3.78 -6.14 6.14
CA THR A 40 -4.65 -6.73 5.12
C THR A 40 -4.04 -6.62 3.73
N SER A 41 -3.43 -5.47 3.41
CA SER A 41 -2.73 -5.27 2.14
C SER A 41 -1.54 -6.22 1.96
N PHE A 42 -0.77 -6.48 3.02
CA PHE A 42 0.35 -7.42 2.99
C PHE A 42 -0.13 -8.89 2.93
N GLN A 43 -1.15 -9.25 3.71
CA GLN A 43 -1.70 -10.60 3.75
C GLN A 43 -2.31 -11.00 2.41
N PHE A 44 -3.11 -10.11 1.80
CA PHE A 44 -3.72 -10.35 0.49
C PHE A 44 -2.68 -10.73 -0.58
N VAL A 45 -1.54 -10.09 -0.49
CA VAL A 45 -0.40 -10.26 -1.35
C VAL A 45 0.31 -11.61 -1.13
N GLU A 46 0.40 -12.07 0.11
CA GLU A 46 1.00 -13.36 0.48
C GLU A 46 0.04 -14.52 0.16
N GLU A 47 -1.26 -14.30 0.20
CA GLU A 47 -2.26 -15.32 -0.12
C GLU A 47 -2.49 -15.51 -1.62
N ASN A 48 -2.04 -14.57 -2.45
CA ASN A 48 -2.20 -14.63 -3.90
C ASN A 48 -0.88 -15.06 -4.59
N PRO A 49 -0.78 -16.30 -5.14
CA PRO A 49 0.44 -16.81 -5.76
C PRO A 49 0.94 -15.98 -6.94
N PHE A 50 0.04 -15.33 -7.68
CA PHE A 50 0.41 -14.43 -8.77
C PHE A 50 1.09 -13.17 -8.21
N LEU A 51 0.51 -12.55 -7.19
CA LEU A 51 1.11 -11.37 -6.54
C LEU A 51 2.35 -11.69 -5.71
N GLN A 52 2.53 -12.93 -5.26
CA GLN A 52 3.81 -13.35 -4.71
C GLN A 52 4.89 -13.36 -5.79
N ARG A 53 4.62 -14.01 -6.94
CA ARG A 53 5.59 -14.10 -8.05
C ARG A 53 5.97 -12.74 -8.60
N VAL A 54 5.01 -11.85 -8.84
CA VAL A 54 5.30 -10.54 -9.46
C VAL A 54 6.18 -9.66 -8.56
N PHE A 55 6.09 -9.83 -7.25
CA PHE A 55 6.84 -9.03 -6.29
C PHE A 55 8.02 -9.80 -5.66
N GLN A 56 8.37 -10.98 -6.18
CA GLN A 56 9.68 -11.57 -5.93
C GLN A 56 10.77 -10.69 -6.51
N ASP A 57 11.94 -10.68 -5.85
CA ASP A 57 13.08 -9.86 -6.27
C ASP A 57 13.47 -10.18 -7.72
N GLY A 58 13.80 -9.14 -8.49
CA GLY A 58 14.15 -9.24 -9.92
C GLY A 58 12.99 -9.34 -10.92
N GLU A 59 11.87 -10.02 -10.63
CA GLU A 59 10.74 -10.14 -11.58
C GLU A 59 10.02 -8.80 -11.75
N HIS A 60 9.74 -8.09 -10.65
CA HIS A 60 9.16 -6.74 -10.72
C HIS A 60 10.01 -5.81 -11.60
N GLU A 61 11.32 -5.74 -11.36
CA GLU A 61 12.22 -4.88 -12.14
C GLU A 61 12.27 -5.25 -13.63
N ARG A 62 12.21 -6.55 -13.92
CA ARG A 62 12.22 -7.06 -15.29
C ARG A 62 10.94 -6.68 -16.04
N LEU A 63 9.80 -6.69 -15.36
CA LEU A 63 8.51 -6.23 -15.92
C LEU A 63 8.53 -4.71 -16.15
N VAL A 64 9.00 -3.93 -15.18
CA VAL A 64 9.14 -2.46 -15.32
C VAL A 64 9.99 -2.10 -16.54
N ARG A 65 11.13 -2.78 -16.73
CA ARG A 65 12.07 -2.49 -17.82
C ARG A 65 11.50 -2.74 -19.22
N LYS A 66 10.48 -3.59 -19.35
CA LYS A 66 9.86 -3.92 -20.64
C LYS A 66 8.75 -2.96 -21.03
N LEU A 67 8.27 -2.14 -20.09
CA LEU A 67 7.20 -1.20 -20.36
C LEU A 67 7.74 0.14 -20.88
N PRO A 68 7.05 0.77 -21.86
CA PRO A 68 7.32 2.15 -22.23
C PRO A 68 7.21 3.08 -21.02
N LYS A 69 8.16 4.02 -20.89
CA LYS A 69 8.21 4.96 -19.75
C LYS A 69 6.91 5.74 -19.56
N TYR A 70 6.29 6.20 -20.65
CA TYR A 70 5.05 6.97 -20.58
C TYR A 70 3.90 6.18 -19.93
N ILE A 71 3.82 4.85 -20.15
CA ILE A 71 2.80 4.00 -19.53
C ILE A 71 3.03 3.94 -18.02
N VAL A 72 4.28 3.77 -17.59
CA VAL A 72 4.63 3.72 -16.16
C VAL A 72 4.33 5.05 -15.47
N GLU A 73 4.68 6.17 -16.12
CA GLU A 73 4.47 7.52 -15.60
C GLU A 73 2.98 7.89 -15.50
N GLU A 74 2.20 7.61 -16.54
CA GLU A 74 0.76 7.87 -16.58
C GLU A 74 0.02 7.07 -15.52
N PHE A 75 0.33 5.77 -15.41
CA PHE A 75 -0.26 4.90 -14.40
C PHE A 75 0.14 5.33 -12.97
N SER A 76 1.36 5.85 -12.80
CA SER A 76 1.81 6.40 -11.52
C SER A 76 1.09 7.67 -11.13
N LYS A 77 0.83 8.54 -12.10
CA LYS A 77 0.11 9.78 -11.88
C LYS A 77 -1.35 9.51 -11.48
N GLU A 78 -2.06 8.67 -12.23
CA GLU A 78 -3.46 8.32 -11.94
C GLU A 78 -3.62 7.67 -10.56
N TYR A 79 -2.71 6.76 -10.18
CA TYR A 79 -2.72 6.13 -8.86
C TYR A 79 -2.45 7.14 -7.74
N THR A 80 -1.55 8.09 -7.97
CA THR A 80 -1.21 9.11 -6.98
C THR A 80 -2.38 10.07 -6.77
N GLU A 81 -3.03 10.53 -7.85
CA GLU A 81 -4.21 11.40 -7.78
C GLU A 81 -5.37 10.74 -7.04
N ARG A 82 -5.65 9.46 -7.32
CA ARG A 82 -6.66 8.68 -6.58
C ARG A 82 -6.29 8.50 -5.11
N GLY A 83 -5.03 8.21 -4.83
CA GLY A 83 -4.52 8.10 -3.46
C GLY A 83 -4.70 9.39 -2.68
N ILE A 84 -4.42 10.54 -3.29
CA ILE A 84 -4.60 11.87 -2.69
C ILE A 84 -6.07 12.10 -2.34
N HIS A 85 -6.99 11.77 -3.26
CA HIS A 85 -8.42 11.92 -3.00
C HIS A 85 -8.89 11.07 -1.81
N ALA A 86 -8.47 9.81 -1.73
CA ALA A 86 -8.80 8.93 -0.60
C ALA A 86 -8.21 9.43 0.73
N VAL A 87 -6.96 9.91 0.72
CA VAL A 87 -6.32 10.50 1.90
C VAL A 87 -7.05 11.75 2.38
N ASN A 88 -7.48 12.64 1.47
CA ASN A 88 -8.27 13.82 1.84
C ASN A 88 -9.54 13.45 2.60
N ILE A 89 -10.29 12.45 2.12
CA ILE A 89 -11.49 11.96 2.81
C ILE A 89 -11.16 11.48 4.24
N LEU A 90 -10.02 10.79 4.42
CA LEU A 90 -9.61 10.30 5.74
C LEU A 90 -9.14 11.42 6.68
N ILE A 91 -8.52 12.47 6.15
CA ILE A 91 -8.20 13.69 6.91
C ILE A 91 -9.49 14.39 7.36
N GLU A 92 -10.45 14.58 6.44
CA GLU A 92 -11.74 15.20 6.74
C GLU A 92 -12.54 14.42 7.80
N ARG A 93 -12.40 13.09 7.81
CA ARG A 93 -13.00 12.20 8.82
C ARG A 93 -12.25 12.18 10.17
N GLY A 94 -11.13 12.88 10.30
CA GLY A 94 -10.29 12.87 11.51
C GLY A 94 -9.55 11.54 11.74
N VAL A 95 -9.41 10.72 10.69
CA VAL A 95 -8.66 9.46 10.76
C VAL A 95 -7.16 9.73 10.60
N LEU A 96 -6.79 10.64 9.70
CA LEU A 96 -5.39 11.00 9.44
C LEU A 96 -5.09 12.41 9.94
N SER A 97 -3.85 12.62 10.34
CA SER A 97 -3.30 13.94 10.69
C SER A 97 -3.41 14.90 9.50
N LYS A 98 -3.44 16.21 9.80
CA LYS A 98 -3.55 17.29 8.80
C LYS A 98 -2.22 17.57 8.08
N GLU A 99 -1.47 16.52 7.76
CA GLU A 99 -0.27 16.61 6.92
C GLU A 99 -0.65 16.71 5.43
N GLU A 100 0.31 17.11 4.60
CA GLU A 100 0.10 17.20 3.15
C GLU A 100 -0.30 15.82 2.58
N PRO A 101 -1.43 15.70 1.87
CA PRO A 101 -1.92 14.43 1.36
C PRO A 101 -0.90 13.69 0.49
N GLN A 102 -0.10 14.42 -0.28
CA GLN A 102 0.97 13.88 -1.12
C GLN A 102 2.05 13.17 -0.29
N VAL A 103 2.38 13.71 0.89
CA VAL A 103 3.36 13.11 1.80
C VAL A 103 2.82 11.82 2.38
N ILE A 104 1.57 11.82 2.84
CA ILE A 104 0.91 10.62 3.39
C ILE A 104 0.84 9.52 2.33
N VAL A 105 0.41 9.84 1.10
CA VAL A 105 0.39 8.88 -0.01
C VAL A 105 1.79 8.33 -0.28
N GLY A 106 2.82 9.19 -0.27
CA GLY A 106 4.21 8.79 -0.43
C GLY A 106 4.67 7.79 0.65
N ILE A 107 4.32 8.04 1.91
CA ILE A 107 4.61 7.14 3.03
C ILE A 107 3.92 5.80 2.84
N MET A 108 2.60 5.79 2.54
CA MET A 108 1.86 4.55 2.30
C MET A 108 2.46 3.75 1.15
N GLN A 109 2.83 4.42 0.04
CA GLN A 109 3.50 3.78 -1.09
C GLN A 109 4.88 3.22 -0.71
N ALA A 110 5.65 3.92 0.11
CA ALA A 110 6.95 3.47 0.58
C ALA A 110 6.82 2.19 1.43
N VAL A 111 5.90 2.18 2.40
CA VAL A 111 5.60 1.00 3.23
C VAL A 111 5.23 -0.20 2.35
N MET A 112 4.30 -0.02 1.41
CA MET A 112 3.88 -1.12 0.51
C MET A 112 5.00 -1.67 -0.37
N ARG A 113 6.02 -0.87 -0.70
CA ARG A 113 7.18 -1.31 -1.50
C ARG A 113 8.20 -2.12 -0.69
N MET A 114 8.17 -2.06 0.64
CA MET A 114 9.15 -2.73 1.49
C MET A 114 9.21 -4.25 1.26
N ARG A 115 8.10 -4.87 0.82
CA ARG A 115 8.06 -6.29 0.46
C ARG A 115 9.03 -6.70 -0.64
N LEU A 116 9.39 -5.77 -1.55
CA LEU A 116 10.38 -6.01 -2.60
C LEU A 116 11.79 -6.24 -2.02
N TYR A 117 11.99 -5.88 -0.76
CA TYR A 117 13.24 -6.01 -0.03
C TYR A 117 13.18 -7.12 1.02
N LYS A 118 12.14 -7.97 1.02
CA LYS A 118 11.93 -9.05 2.01
C LYS A 118 13.16 -9.94 2.15
N GLU A 119 13.72 -10.41 1.04
CA GLU A 119 14.92 -11.25 1.05
C GLU A 119 16.15 -10.52 1.60
N LYS A 120 16.30 -9.23 1.27
CA LYS A 120 17.42 -8.37 1.72
C LYS A 120 17.33 -8.02 3.22
N ILE A 121 16.12 -7.89 3.75
CA ILE A 121 15.84 -7.67 5.17
C ILE A 121 15.98 -8.98 5.97
N GLY A 122 15.76 -10.11 5.31
CA GLY A 122 15.79 -11.45 5.88
C GLY A 122 14.38 -11.98 6.11
N ASN A 123 14.05 -13.10 5.48
CA ASN A 123 12.70 -13.68 5.47
C ASN A 123 12.12 -13.92 6.87
N ASP A 124 12.93 -14.35 7.82
CA ASP A 124 12.49 -14.67 9.19
C ASP A 124 12.23 -13.42 10.05
N VAL A 125 12.91 -12.31 9.73
CA VAL A 125 12.86 -11.07 10.51
C VAL A 125 11.90 -10.05 9.87
N PHE A 126 11.68 -10.15 8.56
CA PHE A 126 10.83 -9.25 7.80
C PHE A 126 9.41 -9.07 8.38
N PRO A 127 8.66 -10.12 8.79
CA PRO A 127 7.34 -9.94 9.38
C PRO A 127 7.39 -9.05 10.64
N LYS A 128 8.35 -9.29 11.53
CA LYS A 128 8.53 -8.52 12.77
C LYS A 128 8.92 -7.07 12.49
N VAL A 129 9.75 -6.84 11.47
CA VAL A 129 10.13 -5.50 11.03
C VAL A 129 8.91 -4.78 10.45
N MET A 130 8.10 -5.46 9.64
CA MET A 130 6.92 -4.87 9.03
C MET A 130 5.88 -4.49 10.07
N ASP A 131 5.63 -5.35 11.07
CA ASP A 131 4.73 -5.05 12.18
C ASP A 131 5.14 -3.76 12.90
N LYS A 132 6.45 -3.58 13.15
CA LYS A 132 6.97 -2.37 13.81
C LYS A 132 6.90 -1.13 12.92
N ILE A 133 7.18 -1.26 11.62
CA ILE A 133 7.02 -0.15 10.67
C ILE A 133 5.56 0.29 10.61
N ILE A 134 4.63 -0.66 10.50
CA ILE A 134 3.19 -0.39 10.47
C ILE A 134 2.76 0.30 11.76
N GLU A 135 3.22 -0.16 12.92
CA GLU A 135 2.93 0.47 14.21
C GLU A 135 3.40 1.93 14.25
N TYR A 136 4.65 2.21 13.88
CA TYR A 136 5.20 3.57 13.87
C TYR A 136 4.53 4.49 12.87
N VAL A 137 4.25 3.98 11.67
CA VAL A 137 3.58 4.75 10.62
C VAL A 137 2.13 5.02 11.01
N ALA A 138 1.41 4.02 11.52
CA ALA A 138 0.03 4.19 11.95
C ALA A 138 -0.06 5.22 13.08
N GLU A 139 0.85 5.15 14.05
CA GLU A 139 0.92 6.14 15.12
C GLU A 139 1.28 7.54 14.63
N GLY A 140 2.30 7.66 13.77
CA GLY A 140 2.74 8.96 13.24
C GLY A 140 1.70 9.64 12.36
N LEU A 141 0.97 8.87 11.55
CA LEU A 141 -0.03 9.40 10.63
C LEU A 141 -1.37 9.72 11.29
N THR A 142 -1.63 9.23 12.50
CA THR A 142 -2.93 9.40 13.20
C THR A 142 -2.84 10.30 14.42
N LYS A 143 -1.64 10.61 14.91
CA LYS A 143 -1.46 11.61 15.96
C LYS A 143 -1.73 13.01 15.41
N GLU A 144 -2.62 13.75 16.06
CA GLU A 144 -2.68 15.20 15.90
C GLU A 144 -1.39 15.80 16.50
N LYS A 145 -0.76 16.74 15.77
CA LYS A 145 0.35 17.54 16.29
C LYS A 145 -0.16 18.69 17.14
#